data_AF-A0A7C5FTV5-F1
#
_entry.id   AF-A0A7C5FTV5-F1
#
_cell.length_a   1.000
_cell.length_b   1.000
_cell.length_c   1.000
_cell.angle_alpha   90.00
_cell.angle_beta   90.00
_cell.angle_gamma   90.00
#
_symmetry.space_group_name_H-M   'P 1'
#
loop_
_entity.id
_entity.type
_entity.pdbx_description
1 polymer ?
#
loop_
_entity_poly.entity_id
_entity_poly.type
_entity_poly.pdbx_seq_one_letter_code
_entity_poly.pdbx_strand_id
1 'polypeptide(L)'
;MSGIIDIKRFAKEALELLSNPRFIGPVLAGTFCLTVATVIGITYLFSMATVLLCLPAASYIVGTLSLRKISCTHTKHLKATQGTTFFLEIKSDKPKDHLNPLPEGSLVKVATPPALSQIDKDGTSVDSKSDGSVFVEIEANKRGRFKIGPIELITQDPLGMFKLRKRIGDYVEVTVYPKPIKVSVKTATRRSFTSEEAEKSTRRAARGDFAGVRDYHTGDEYKRIHWKTTARTGSPKVIEYESAGINSAVVALDVSKGSDFGAGIVTSLDVAAGAAAYMLDRLLSSGIRVKLTMQSENSFNEIELTSRQSINAGMEALADAKANSNLEASELLMHCLTEGGIVLITSQPNDKLIAAVRRAITSGLTVQVVLVDPRQFG
;
A
#
# COMPACT_ATOMS: atom_id res chain seq x y z
N MET A 1 29.41 -6.04 21.34
CA MET A 1 28.41 -4.94 21.25
C MET A 1 27.07 -5.26 21.90
N SER A 2 26.63 -6.53 22.05
CA SER A 2 25.35 -6.89 22.70
C SER A 2 25.29 -6.54 24.20
N GLY A 3 26.36 -6.74 24.97
CA GLY A 3 26.32 -6.55 26.44
C GLY A 3 26.22 -5.10 26.94
N ILE A 4 26.65 -4.11 26.16
CA ILE A 4 26.56 -2.69 26.54
C ILE A 4 25.14 -2.15 26.37
N ILE A 5 24.38 -2.71 25.41
CA ILE A 5 22.98 -2.35 25.17
C ILE A 5 22.10 -2.87 26.32
N ASP A 6 22.38 -4.08 26.83
CA ASP A 6 21.64 -4.64 27.96
C ASP A 6 21.91 -3.90 29.28
N ILE A 7 23.15 -3.49 29.57
CA ILE A 7 23.46 -2.72 30.80
C ILE A 7 22.77 -1.35 30.79
N LYS A 8 22.78 -0.63 29.67
CA LYS A 8 22.09 0.67 29.55
C LYS A 8 20.58 0.53 29.68
N ARG A 9 20.01 -0.57 29.15
CA ARG A 9 18.59 -0.87 29.26
C ARG A 9 18.19 -1.22 30.70
N PHE A 10 18.96 -2.08 31.37
CA PHE A 10 18.77 -2.40 32.79
C PHE A 10 18.89 -1.17 33.68
N ALA A 11 19.88 -0.31 33.45
CA ALA A 11 20.04 0.92 34.21
C ALA A 11 18.86 1.88 34.02
N LYS A 12 18.32 1.98 32.79
CA LYS A 12 17.14 2.81 32.50
C LYS A 12 15.86 2.24 33.14
N GLU A 13 15.65 0.93 33.06
CA GLU A 13 14.52 0.26 33.69
C GLU A 13 14.59 0.38 35.23
N ALA A 14 15.78 0.23 35.83
CA ALA A 14 15.99 0.43 37.26
C ALA A 14 15.77 1.89 37.70
N LEU A 15 16.20 2.87 36.90
CA LEU A 15 15.98 4.29 37.18
C LEU A 15 14.49 4.65 37.07
N GLU A 16 13.77 4.11 36.08
CA GLU A 16 12.31 4.29 35.95
C GLU A 16 11.56 3.66 37.13
N LEU A 17 11.99 2.49 37.63
CA LEU A 17 11.41 1.85 38.81
C LEU A 17 11.65 2.66 40.09
N LEU A 18 12.87 3.16 40.28
CA LEU A 18 13.25 3.98 41.44
C LEU A 18 12.63 5.38 41.42
N SER A 19 12.07 5.82 40.30
CA SER A 19 11.35 7.10 40.19
C SER A 19 9.84 6.95 40.33
N ASN A 20 9.30 5.72 40.37
CA ASN A 20 7.86 5.49 40.33
C ASN A 20 7.27 5.56 41.75
N PRO A 21 6.49 6.60 42.12
CA PRO A 21 6.05 6.82 43.51
C PRO A 21 5.17 5.68 44.03
N ARG A 22 4.46 5.00 43.12
CA ARG A 22 3.61 3.83 43.42
C ARG A 22 4.41 2.61 43.87
N PHE A 23 5.67 2.47 43.46
CA PHE A 23 6.56 1.40 43.91
C PHE A 23 7.31 1.79 45.20
N ILE A 24 7.80 3.04 45.27
CA ILE A 24 8.58 3.53 46.42
C ILE A 24 7.73 3.59 47.70
N GLY A 25 6.48 4.03 47.60
CA GLY A 25 5.59 4.22 48.75
C GLY A 25 5.42 2.94 49.60
N PRO A 26 4.94 1.83 49.03
CA PRO A 26 4.79 0.57 49.76
C PRO A 26 6.11 0.02 50.31
N VAL A 27 7.23 0.18 49.58
CA VAL A 27 8.55 -0.32 50.01
C VAL A 27 9.08 0.49 51.19
N LEU A 28 8.99 1.82 51.17
CA LEU A 28 9.39 2.67 52.28
C LEU A 28 8.49 2.47 53.50
N ALA A 29 7.18 2.40 53.31
CA ALA A 29 6.23 2.13 54.40
C ALA A 29 6.46 0.74 55.01
N GLY A 30 6.69 -0.27 54.19
CA GLY A 30 6.98 -1.64 54.62
C GLY A 30 8.28 -1.75 55.40
N THR A 31 9.36 -1.13 54.92
CA THR A 31 10.65 -1.08 55.64
C THR A 31 10.55 -0.28 56.95
N PHE A 32 9.85 0.84 56.96
CA PHE A 32 9.57 1.59 58.19
C PHE A 32 8.80 0.75 59.21
N CYS A 33 7.68 0.14 58.81
CA CYS A 33 6.91 -0.75 59.68
C CYS A 33 7.75 -1.91 60.21
N LEU A 34 8.64 -2.49 59.40
CA LEU A 34 9.55 -3.55 59.82
C LEU A 34 10.54 -3.07 60.89
N THR A 35 11.15 -1.90 60.70
CA THR A 35 12.07 -1.34 61.70
C THR A 35 11.37 -1.06 63.03
N VAL A 36 10.17 -0.46 62.99
CA VAL A 36 9.37 -0.20 64.18
C VAL A 36 8.93 -1.50 64.85
N ALA A 37 8.57 -2.53 64.07
CA ALA A 37 8.22 -3.85 64.59
C ALA A 37 9.38 -4.49 65.38
N THR A 38 10.62 -4.38 64.87
CA THR A 38 11.81 -4.91 65.56
C THR A 38 12.15 -4.17 66.85
N VAL A 39 11.82 -2.89 66.96
CA VAL A 39 12.08 -2.07 68.16
C VAL A 39 11.00 -2.29 69.22
N ILE A 40 9.72 -2.33 68.84
CA ILE A 40 8.59 -2.40 69.79
C ILE A 40 8.20 -3.86 70.12
N GLY A 41 8.45 -4.81 69.21
CA GLY A 41 8.13 -6.23 69.41
C GLY A 41 6.66 -6.60 69.23
N ILE A 42 5.85 -5.76 68.57
CA ILE A 42 4.43 -6.04 68.32
C ILE A 42 4.27 -6.93 67.09
N THR A 43 3.63 -8.09 67.27
CA THR A 43 3.39 -9.08 66.21
C THR A 43 2.57 -8.54 65.03
N TYR A 44 1.58 -7.68 65.29
CA TYR A 44 0.74 -7.10 64.23
C TYR A 44 1.54 -6.24 63.23
N LEU A 45 2.58 -5.52 63.68
CA LEU A 45 3.42 -4.70 62.80
C LEU A 45 4.25 -5.57 61.82
N PHE A 46 4.69 -6.76 62.25
CA PHE A 46 5.35 -7.71 61.36
C PHE A 46 4.42 -8.20 60.24
N SER A 47 3.15 -8.48 60.55
CA SER A 47 2.18 -8.86 59.51
C SER A 47 1.94 -7.73 58.51
N MET A 48 1.77 -6.49 58.97
CA MET A 48 1.59 -5.32 58.10
C MET A 48 2.81 -5.06 57.21
N ALA A 49 4.02 -5.12 57.77
CA ALA A 49 5.26 -4.97 57.02
C ALA A 49 5.41 -6.05 55.93
N THR A 50 5.06 -7.30 56.26
CA THR A 50 5.10 -8.41 55.31
C THR A 50 4.13 -8.19 54.14
N VAL A 51 2.89 -7.78 54.41
CA VAL A 51 1.91 -7.49 53.35
C VAL A 51 2.41 -6.36 52.43
N LEU A 52 2.91 -5.26 53.00
CA LEU A 52 3.41 -4.11 52.22
C LEU A 52 4.61 -4.48 51.34
N LEU A 53 5.52 -5.32 51.83
CA LEU A 53 6.69 -5.78 51.07
C LEU A 53 6.35 -6.86 50.03
N CYS A 54 5.33 -7.68 50.27
CA CYS A 54 4.87 -8.69 49.31
C CYS A 54 4.00 -8.09 48.17
N LEU A 55 3.39 -6.93 48.38
CA LEU A 55 2.46 -6.31 47.45
C LEU A 55 3.08 -5.97 46.08
N PRO A 56 4.31 -5.41 45.98
CA PRO A 56 5.01 -5.28 44.69
C PRO A 56 5.27 -6.61 43.99
N ALA A 57 5.69 -7.64 44.73
CA ALA A 57 5.95 -8.96 44.16
C ALA A 57 4.66 -9.61 43.63
N ALA A 58 3.58 -9.53 44.41
CA ALA A 58 2.26 -9.98 43.98
C ALA A 58 1.78 -9.25 42.72
N SER A 59 1.93 -7.92 42.67
CA SER A 59 1.54 -7.12 41.50
C SER A 59 2.32 -7.48 40.25
N TYR A 60 3.64 -7.68 40.38
CA TYR A 60 4.50 -8.12 39.29
C TYR A 60 4.12 -9.53 38.79
N ILE A 61 3.84 -10.46 39.69
CA ILE A 61 3.39 -11.82 39.35
C ILE A 61 2.05 -11.78 38.61
N VAL A 62 1.07 -11.02 39.12
CA VAL A 62 -0.25 -10.88 38.47
C VAL A 62 -0.10 -10.27 37.08
N GLY A 63 0.68 -9.19 36.93
CA GLY A 63 0.92 -8.56 35.64
C GLY A 63 1.59 -9.50 34.62
N THR A 64 2.59 -10.27 35.04
CA THR A 64 3.28 -11.21 34.14
C THR A 64 2.40 -12.41 33.75
N LEU A 65 1.57 -12.92 34.67
CA LEU A 65 0.59 -13.97 34.37
C LEU A 65 -0.48 -13.49 33.39
N SER A 66 -0.96 -12.25 33.54
CA SER A 66 -1.94 -11.63 32.62
C SER A 66 -1.42 -11.55 31.19
N LEU A 67 -0.11 -11.33 31.00
CA LEU A 67 0.54 -11.28 29.69
C LEU A 67 0.82 -12.66 29.08
N ARG A 68 1.05 -13.71 29.88
CA ARG A 68 1.51 -15.03 29.37
C ARG A 68 0.56 -15.63 28.32
N LYS A 69 -0.76 -15.53 28.52
CA LYS A 69 -1.78 -16.15 27.66
C LYS A 69 -2.32 -15.26 26.53
N ILE A 70 -1.72 -14.10 26.27
CA ILE A 70 -2.16 -13.22 25.18
C ILE A 70 -1.50 -13.66 23.88
N SER A 71 -2.32 -14.20 22.97
CA SER A 71 -1.99 -14.36 21.55
C SER A 71 -2.83 -13.36 20.77
N CYS A 72 -2.27 -12.76 19.72
CA CYS A 72 -2.99 -11.83 18.87
C CYS A 72 -3.06 -12.38 17.46
N THR A 73 -4.26 -12.41 16.89
CA THR A 73 -4.47 -12.65 15.46
C THR A 73 -4.61 -11.30 14.75
N HIS A 74 -4.03 -11.21 13.57
CA HIS A 74 -4.08 -10.04 12.71
C HIS A 74 -4.42 -10.47 11.28
N THR A 75 -4.88 -9.53 10.46
CA THR A 75 -5.14 -9.76 9.04
C THR A 75 -3.83 -9.97 8.29
N LYS A 76 -3.64 -11.13 7.64
CA LYS A 76 -2.36 -11.54 7.02
C LYS A 76 -1.85 -10.60 5.92
N HIS A 77 -2.75 -10.01 5.15
CA HIS A 77 -2.41 -9.10 4.05
C HIS A 77 -3.29 -7.86 4.09
N LEU A 78 -2.65 -6.69 4.20
CA LEU A 78 -3.32 -5.40 4.15
C LEU A 78 -2.95 -4.65 2.89
N LYS A 79 -3.92 -3.93 2.34
CA LYS A 79 -3.76 -3.09 1.16
C LYS A 79 -4.09 -1.66 1.55
N ALA A 80 -3.20 -0.73 1.22
CA ALA A 80 -3.36 0.69 1.48
C ALA A 80 -2.96 1.49 0.26
N THR A 81 -3.35 2.76 0.20
CA THR A 81 -2.87 3.70 -0.82
C THR A 81 -1.92 4.71 -0.19
N GLN A 82 -0.87 5.09 -0.89
CA GLN A 82 0.07 6.09 -0.40
C GLN A 82 -0.64 7.40 -0.02
N GLY A 83 -0.30 7.95 1.14
CA GLY A 83 -0.91 9.15 1.72
C GLY A 83 -2.28 8.92 2.36
N THR A 84 -2.67 7.66 2.59
CA THR A 84 -3.88 7.31 3.36
C THR A 84 -3.50 6.62 4.66
N THR A 85 -4.39 6.71 5.65
CA THR A 85 -4.29 5.93 6.89
C THR A 85 -5.11 4.66 6.76
N PHE A 86 -4.62 3.58 7.35
CA PHE A 86 -5.34 2.31 7.44
C PHE A 86 -5.26 1.78 8.87
N PHE A 87 -6.24 0.94 9.22
CA PHE A 87 -6.33 0.36 10.55
C PHE A 87 -5.83 -1.08 10.53
N LEU A 88 -4.85 -1.37 11.39
CA LEU A 88 -4.47 -2.73 11.73
C LEU A 88 -5.34 -3.19 12.89
N GLU A 89 -6.26 -4.11 12.61
CA GLU A 89 -7.04 -4.77 13.64
C GLU A 89 -6.21 -5.86 14.32
N ILE A 90 -6.08 -5.74 15.64
CA ILE A 90 -5.37 -6.69 16.49
C ILE A 90 -6.41 -7.33 17.40
N LYS A 91 -6.72 -8.61 17.18
CA LYS A 91 -7.67 -9.38 17.99
C LYS A 91 -6.93 -10.23 18.99
N SER A 92 -7.37 -10.21 20.24
CA SER A 92 -6.94 -11.18 21.24
C SER A 92 -7.59 -12.54 21.00
N ASP A 93 -6.81 -13.61 21.12
CA ASP A 93 -7.23 -15.01 20.92
C ASP A 93 -7.92 -15.63 22.17
N LYS A 94 -8.22 -14.82 23.19
CA LYS A 94 -8.92 -15.30 24.39
C LYS A 94 -10.43 -15.44 24.12
N PRO A 95 -11.09 -16.50 24.61
CA PRO A 95 -12.53 -16.67 24.48
C PRO A 95 -13.29 -15.56 25.21
N LYS A 96 -14.44 -15.16 24.63
CA LYS A 96 -15.30 -14.04 25.05
C LYS A 96 -15.77 -14.08 26.52
N ASP A 97 -15.74 -15.26 27.15
CA ASP A 97 -16.25 -15.47 28.52
C ASP A 97 -15.28 -14.99 29.62
N HIS A 98 -14.06 -14.57 29.29
CA HIS A 98 -13.14 -13.95 30.24
C HIS A 98 -13.21 -12.41 30.14
N LEU A 99 -13.49 -11.75 31.27
CA LEU A 99 -13.37 -10.29 31.40
C LEU A 99 -11.99 -9.83 30.90
N ASN A 100 -12.00 -8.97 29.88
CA ASN A 100 -10.87 -8.25 29.29
C ASN A 100 -9.77 -9.13 28.65
N PRO A 101 -9.86 -9.35 27.32
CA PRO A 101 -8.86 -10.09 26.55
C PRO A 101 -7.47 -9.42 26.61
N LEU A 102 -7.48 -8.09 26.62
CA LEU A 102 -6.34 -7.19 26.80
C LEU A 102 -6.57 -6.34 28.08
N PRO A 103 -5.55 -6.15 28.95
CA PRO A 103 -5.73 -5.36 30.16
C PRO A 103 -6.08 -3.89 29.82
N GLU A 104 -7.04 -3.30 30.52
CA GLU A 104 -7.41 -1.89 30.37
C GLU A 104 -6.20 -0.98 30.59
N GLY A 105 -6.04 0.05 29.76
CA GLY A 105 -4.89 0.96 29.83
C GLY A 105 -3.58 0.36 29.30
N SER A 106 -3.62 -0.82 28.67
CA SER A 106 -2.50 -1.30 27.87
C SER A 106 -2.32 -0.41 26.63
N LEU A 107 -1.08 -0.24 26.20
CA LEU A 107 -0.69 0.42 24.96
C LEU A 107 -0.22 -0.62 23.96
N VAL A 108 -0.71 -0.54 22.73
CA VAL A 108 -0.29 -1.39 21.63
C VAL A 108 0.60 -0.59 20.70
N LYS A 109 1.87 -0.99 20.63
CA LYS A 109 2.85 -0.41 19.73
C LYS A 109 3.18 -1.40 18.64
N VAL A 110 3.26 -0.92 17.40
CA VAL A 110 3.56 -1.77 16.26
C VAL A 110 4.87 -1.33 15.65
N ALA A 111 5.84 -2.24 15.56
CA ALA A 111 7.10 -1.94 14.89
C ALA A 111 6.83 -1.70 13.40
N THR A 112 7.09 -0.48 12.95
CA THR A 112 6.83 -0.03 11.58
C THR A 112 8.13 0.46 10.94
N PRO A 113 8.39 0.13 9.66
CA PRO A 113 9.51 0.70 8.92
C PRO A 113 9.27 2.20 8.67
N PRO A 114 10.29 3.04 8.40
CA PRO A 114 10.10 4.50 8.20
C PRO A 114 9.07 4.90 7.13
N ALA A 115 8.81 4.01 6.16
CA ALA A 115 7.78 4.16 5.13
C ALA A 115 6.34 4.13 5.67
N LEU A 116 6.14 3.60 6.87
CA LEU A 116 4.87 3.46 7.55
C LEU A 116 4.99 4.08 8.94
N SER A 117 4.07 4.95 9.35
CA SER A 117 4.11 5.51 10.70
C SER A 117 2.82 5.22 11.44
N GLN A 118 2.94 4.58 12.60
CA GLN A 118 1.86 4.60 13.59
C GLN A 118 1.63 6.05 14.01
N ILE A 119 0.38 6.52 13.92
CA ILE A 119 0.03 7.92 14.25
C ILE A 119 0.32 8.19 15.72
N ASP A 120 -0.06 7.26 16.58
CA ASP A 120 0.28 7.30 18.00
C ASP A 120 1.66 6.68 18.25
N LYS A 121 2.69 7.53 18.35
CA LYS A 121 4.09 7.11 18.54
C LYS A 121 4.33 6.42 19.89
N ASP A 122 3.53 6.75 20.89
CA ASP A 122 3.65 6.22 22.25
C ASP A 122 2.85 4.92 22.43
N GLY A 123 1.94 4.64 21.49
CA GLY A 123 1.21 3.40 21.35
C GLY A 123 -0.28 3.60 21.57
N THR A 124 -1.10 2.86 20.83
CA THR A 124 -2.56 3.02 20.86
C THR A 124 -3.14 2.40 22.13
N SER A 125 -3.90 3.18 22.89
CA SER A 125 -4.57 2.70 24.11
C SER A 125 -5.63 1.64 23.81
N VAL A 126 -5.70 0.63 24.67
CA VAL A 126 -6.77 -0.37 24.68
C VAL A 126 -7.90 0.11 25.57
N ASP A 127 -9.06 0.36 24.96
CA ASP A 127 -10.26 0.75 25.68
C ASP A 127 -11.02 -0.46 26.24
N SER A 128 -11.51 -0.31 27.47
CA SER A 128 -12.26 -1.31 28.25
C SER A 128 -13.55 -1.81 27.60
N LYS A 129 -14.08 -1.07 26.62
CA LYS A 129 -15.31 -1.43 25.88
C LYS A 129 -15.05 -2.27 24.62
N SER A 130 -13.79 -2.45 24.23
CA SER A 130 -13.46 -3.22 23.04
C SER A 130 -13.63 -4.71 23.32
N ASP A 131 -14.26 -5.44 22.39
CA ASP A 131 -14.50 -6.90 22.42
C ASP A 131 -13.20 -7.70 22.22
N GLY A 132 -12.09 -7.23 22.81
CA GLY A 132 -10.74 -7.76 22.62
C GLY A 132 -10.06 -7.37 21.31
N SER A 133 -10.61 -6.42 20.55
CA SER A 133 -10.02 -5.90 19.31
C SER A 133 -9.53 -4.47 19.47
N VAL A 134 -8.31 -4.21 19.00
CA VAL A 134 -7.72 -2.87 18.99
C VAL A 134 -7.39 -2.50 17.57
N PHE A 135 -7.78 -1.29 17.16
CA PHE A 135 -7.46 -0.75 15.85
C PHE A 135 -6.28 0.20 16.00
N VAL A 136 -5.14 -0.18 15.42
CA VAL A 136 -3.96 0.69 15.37
C VAL A 136 -3.97 1.44 14.05
N GLU A 137 -3.97 2.76 14.11
CA GLU A 137 -3.92 3.62 12.93
C GLU A 137 -2.49 3.80 12.43
N ILE A 138 -2.28 3.46 11.14
CA ILE A 138 -0.98 3.51 10.47
C ILE A 138 -1.11 4.33 9.20
N GLU A 139 -0.22 5.30 9.02
CA GLU A 139 -0.10 6.13 7.82
C GLU A 139 0.87 5.51 6.82
N ALA A 140 0.44 5.42 5.55
CA ALA A 140 1.23 4.85 4.47
C ALA A 140 1.96 5.93 3.67
N ASN A 141 3.21 6.24 4.04
CA ASN A 141 3.95 7.38 3.48
C ASN A 141 4.63 7.09 2.14
N LYS A 142 5.04 5.83 1.91
CA LYS A 142 5.71 5.39 0.68
C LYS A 142 5.00 4.20 0.05
N ARG A 143 4.94 4.14 -1.28
CA ARG A 143 4.43 2.95 -2.00
C ARG A 143 5.43 1.79 -1.88
N GLY A 144 4.94 0.56 -1.98
CA GLY A 144 5.79 -0.63 -1.86
C GLY A 144 5.16 -1.76 -1.06
N ARG A 145 5.86 -2.89 -1.00
CA ARG A 145 5.58 -3.97 -0.06
C ARG A 145 6.42 -3.81 1.20
N PHE A 146 5.74 -3.76 2.34
CA PHE A 146 6.35 -3.60 3.64
C PHE A 146 5.92 -4.71 4.58
N LYS A 147 6.77 -4.97 5.58
CA LYS A 147 6.46 -5.85 6.70
C LYS A 147 6.29 -5.00 7.95
N ILE A 148 5.16 -5.17 8.61
CA ILE A 148 4.82 -4.49 9.86
C ILE A 148 4.81 -5.51 10.99
N GLY A 149 5.31 -5.15 12.16
CA GLY A 149 5.42 -6.02 13.32
C GLY A 149 6.88 -6.30 13.69
N PRO A 150 7.12 -7.08 14.75
CA PRO A 150 6.14 -7.68 15.66
C PRO A 150 5.36 -6.63 16.46
N ILE A 151 4.19 -7.01 16.99
CA ILE A 151 3.37 -6.15 17.85
C ILE A 151 3.98 -6.16 19.25
N GLU A 152 4.25 -4.99 19.83
CA GLU A 152 4.69 -4.82 21.20
C GLU A 152 3.51 -4.36 22.06
N LEU A 153 3.01 -5.27 22.90
CA LEU A 153 2.04 -4.95 23.92
C LEU A 153 2.77 -4.42 25.15
N ILE A 154 2.43 -3.20 25.57
CA ILE A 154 2.94 -2.55 26.77
C ILE A 154 1.77 -2.46 27.73
N THR A 155 1.86 -3.07 28.91
CA THR A 155 0.82 -2.98 29.94
C THR A 155 1.43 -2.52 31.25
N GLN A 156 0.58 -2.07 32.15
CA GLN A 156 0.96 -1.81 33.54
C GLN A 156 0.37 -2.92 34.41
N ASP A 157 1.06 -3.29 35.49
CA ASP A 157 0.47 -4.13 36.53
C ASP A 157 -0.75 -3.44 37.17
N PRO A 158 -1.64 -4.18 37.85
CA PRO A 158 -2.88 -3.62 38.42
C PRO A 158 -2.67 -2.42 39.37
N LEU A 159 -1.49 -2.31 39.97
CA LEU A 159 -1.13 -1.23 40.88
C LEU A 159 -0.25 -0.15 40.23
N GLY A 160 0.07 -0.28 38.94
CA GLY A 160 0.83 0.68 38.14
C GLY A 160 2.28 0.89 38.60
N MET A 161 2.87 -0.09 39.28
CA MET A 161 4.25 -0.09 39.76
C MET A 161 5.28 -0.45 38.67
N PHE A 162 4.91 -1.33 37.74
CA PHE A 162 5.75 -1.97 36.74
C PHE A 162 5.14 -1.84 35.34
N LYS A 163 5.95 -1.39 34.38
CA LYS A 163 5.63 -1.48 32.96
C LYS A 163 6.11 -2.83 32.43
N LEU A 164 5.19 -3.63 31.94
CA LEU A 164 5.48 -4.96 31.38
C LEU A 164 5.33 -4.91 29.85
N ARG A 165 6.28 -5.52 29.14
CA ARG A 165 6.32 -5.53 27.67
C ARG A 165 6.28 -6.97 27.17
N LYS A 166 5.46 -7.24 26.16
CA LYS A 166 5.43 -8.52 25.46
C LYS A 166 5.40 -8.30 23.97
N ARG A 167 6.29 -8.96 23.23
CA ARG A 167 6.21 -9.03 21.76
C ARG A 167 5.30 -10.19 21.37
N ILE A 168 4.35 -9.93 20.47
CA ILE A 168 3.30 -10.86 20.06
C ILE A 168 3.24 -10.90 18.53
N GLY A 169 3.12 -12.11 18.00
CA GLY A 169 2.88 -12.37 16.59
C GLY A 169 4.11 -12.18 15.69
N ASP A 170 3.90 -12.56 14.43
CA ASP A 170 4.86 -12.41 13.34
C ASP A 170 4.61 -11.11 12.55
N TYR A 171 5.37 -10.93 11.48
CA TYR A 171 5.22 -9.80 10.57
C TYR A 171 3.97 -9.92 9.69
N VAL A 172 3.27 -8.80 9.52
CA VAL A 172 2.15 -8.61 8.59
C VAL A 172 2.68 -8.03 7.28
N GLU A 173 2.27 -8.57 6.15
CA GLU A 173 2.61 -7.98 4.85
C GLU A 173 1.58 -6.91 4.46
N VAL A 174 2.09 -5.73 4.12
CA VAL A 174 1.28 -4.58 3.69
C VAL A 174 1.74 -4.12 2.33
N THR A 175 0.82 -4.11 1.38
CA THR A 175 1.04 -3.58 0.03
C THR A 175 0.46 -2.17 -0.03
N VAL A 176 1.32 -1.18 -0.17
CA VAL A 176 0.95 0.22 -0.36
C VAL A 176 0.99 0.54 -1.85
N TYR A 177 -0.19 0.78 -2.42
CA TYR A 177 -0.35 1.21 -3.80
C TYR A 177 0.11 2.66 -4.01
N PRO A 178 0.65 3.00 -5.19
CA PRO A 178 0.95 4.38 -5.54
C PRO A 178 -0.30 5.26 -5.46
N LYS A 179 -0.14 6.50 -4.99
CA LYS A 179 -1.20 7.51 -5.05
C LYS A 179 -1.38 7.95 -6.51
N PRO A 180 -2.58 7.85 -7.11
CA PRO A 180 -2.79 8.31 -8.49
C PRO A 180 -2.52 9.82 -8.61
N ILE A 181 -1.64 10.20 -9.53
CA ILE A 181 -1.29 11.59 -9.81
C ILE A 181 -1.87 11.96 -11.17
N LYS A 182 -2.72 12.99 -11.17
CA LYS A 182 -3.39 13.45 -12.39
C LYS A 182 -2.36 13.95 -13.40
N VAL A 183 -2.30 13.31 -14.57
CA VAL A 183 -1.52 13.77 -15.71
C VAL A 183 -2.47 14.13 -16.85
N SER A 184 -2.24 15.28 -17.48
CA SER A 184 -2.96 15.64 -18.70
C SER A 184 -2.19 15.12 -19.90
N VAL A 185 -2.71 14.05 -20.47
CA VAL A 185 -2.15 13.37 -21.64
C VAL A 185 -3.17 13.57 -22.76
N LYS A 186 -2.75 14.18 -23.88
CA LYS A 186 -3.64 14.41 -25.04
C LYS A 186 -3.85 13.08 -25.76
N THR A 187 -4.55 12.13 -25.16
CA THR A 187 -4.61 10.75 -25.65
C THR A 187 -5.12 10.71 -27.09
N ALA A 188 -4.20 10.61 -28.04
CA ALA A 188 -4.47 10.39 -29.46
C ALA A 188 -4.41 8.88 -29.71
N THR A 189 -5.29 8.14 -29.05
CA THR A 189 -5.90 6.99 -29.72
C THR A 189 -6.43 7.49 -31.06
N ARG A 190 -6.47 6.63 -32.08
CA ARG A 190 -6.87 7.00 -33.46
C ARG A 190 -8.25 7.68 -33.56
N ARG A 191 -8.98 7.79 -32.45
CA ARG A 191 -9.97 8.82 -32.17
C ARG A 191 -9.72 9.45 -30.79
N SER A 192 -9.54 10.76 -30.79
CA SER A 192 -9.37 11.58 -29.59
C SER A 192 -10.51 11.37 -28.60
N PHE A 193 -10.14 11.28 -27.33
CA PHE A 193 -11.08 11.33 -26.21
C PHE A 193 -11.74 12.70 -26.10
N THR A 194 -12.87 12.89 -26.78
CA THR A 194 -13.86 13.91 -26.44
C THR A 194 -15.07 13.23 -25.78
N SER A 195 -15.48 13.79 -24.65
CA SER A 195 -16.48 13.25 -23.73
C SER A 195 -17.92 13.21 -24.25
N GLU A 196 -18.17 13.60 -25.51
CA GLU A 196 -19.50 13.51 -26.14
C GLU A 196 -19.66 12.28 -27.05
N GLU A 197 -18.57 11.64 -27.49
CA GLU A 197 -18.64 10.52 -28.44
C GLU A 197 -18.57 9.14 -27.74
N ALA A 198 -18.11 9.09 -26.48
CA ALA A 198 -17.96 7.86 -25.70
C ALA A 198 -19.30 7.18 -25.36
N GLU A 199 -20.38 7.95 -25.20
CA GLU A 199 -21.72 7.40 -25.01
C GLU A 199 -22.32 6.86 -26.33
N LYS A 200 -21.88 7.39 -27.48
CA LYS A 200 -22.28 6.87 -28.81
C LYS A 200 -21.45 5.65 -29.22
N SER A 201 -20.22 5.50 -28.74
CA SER A 201 -19.33 4.40 -29.13
C SER A 201 -19.77 3.04 -28.62
N THR A 202 -20.42 2.95 -27.45
CA THR A 202 -20.85 1.65 -26.88
C THR A 202 -21.98 1.00 -27.68
N ARG A 203 -22.81 1.78 -28.40
CA ARG A 203 -23.79 1.24 -29.37
C ARG A 203 -23.22 1.03 -30.78
N ARG A 204 -22.18 1.78 -31.16
CA ARG A 204 -21.47 1.61 -32.46
C ARG A 204 -20.47 0.45 -32.45
N ALA A 205 -19.95 0.04 -31.29
CA ALA A 205 -19.01 -1.08 -31.18
C ALA A 205 -19.59 -2.42 -31.68
N ALA A 206 -20.92 -2.57 -31.71
CA ALA A 206 -21.58 -3.75 -32.29
C ALA A 206 -21.75 -3.67 -33.82
N ARG A 207 -21.48 -2.52 -34.46
CA ARG A 207 -21.66 -2.33 -35.91
C ARG A 207 -20.45 -1.78 -36.65
N GLY A 208 -19.42 -1.22 -36.00
CA GLY A 208 -18.33 -0.52 -36.68
C GLY A 208 -18.79 0.80 -37.31
N ASP A 209 -17.85 1.66 -37.72
CA ASP A 209 -18.19 2.88 -38.44
C ASP A 209 -18.31 2.62 -39.94
N PHE A 210 -19.14 3.38 -40.64
CA PHE A 210 -19.33 3.23 -42.09
C PHE A 210 -18.00 3.46 -42.82
N ALA A 211 -17.41 2.40 -43.39
CA ALA A 211 -16.19 2.47 -44.20
C ALA A 211 -16.52 2.73 -45.67
N GLY A 212 -17.65 2.20 -46.15
CA GLY A 212 -18.05 2.33 -47.54
C GLY A 212 -19.17 1.38 -47.93
N VAL A 213 -19.36 1.25 -49.24
CA VAL A 213 -20.36 0.37 -49.82
C VAL A 213 -19.68 -0.48 -50.88
N ARG A 214 -19.75 -1.81 -50.76
CA ARG A 214 -19.22 -2.75 -51.75
C ARG A 214 -20.31 -3.61 -52.39
N ASP A 215 -19.94 -4.34 -53.43
CA ASP A 215 -20.82 -5.34 -54.04
C ASP A 215 -21.09 -6.50 -53.07
N TYR A 216 -22.34 -6.97 -53.06
CA TYR A 216 -22.76 -8.13 -52.30
C TYR A 216 -22.08 -9.40 -52.83
N HIS A 217 -21.53 -10.21 -51.92
CA HIS A 217 -21.05 -11.55 -52.21
C HIS A 217 -21.88 -12.60 -51.47
N THR A 218 -22.00 -13.78 -52.05
CA THR A 218 -22.69 -14.91 -51.44
C THR A 218 -22.05 -15.26 -50.08
N GLY A 219 -22.81 -15.09 -49.00
CA GLY A 219 -22.35 -15.25 -47.63
C GLY A 219 -22.48 -13.98 -46.77
N ASP A 220 -22.70 -12.83 -47.40
CA ASP A 220 -22.94 -11.58 -46.68
C ASP A 220 -24.32 -11.55 -46.01
N GLU A 221 -24.38 -10.99 -44.80
CA GLU A 221 -25.64 -10.85 -44.07
C GLU A 221 -26.60 -9.89 -44.79
N TYR A 222 -27.81 -10.37 -45.13
CA TYR A 222 -28.86 -9.55 -45.77
C TYR A 222 -29.23 -8.27 -44.99
N LYS A 223 -29.07 -8.29 -43.66
CA LYS A 223 -29.31 -7.12 -42.78
C LYS A 223 -28.34 -5.97 -43.02
N ARG A 224 -27.25 -6.19 -43.76
CA ARG A 224 -26.23 -5.19 -44.10
C ARG A 224 -26.41 -4.62 -45.51
N ILE A 225 -27.46 -4.99 -46.24
CA ILE A 225 -27.75 -4.44 -47.58
C ILE A 225 -28.17 -2.97 -47.45
N HIS A 226 -27.48 -2.09 -48.18
CA HIS A 226 -27.84 -0.67 -48.26
C HIS A 226 -28.89 -0.46 -49.35
N TRP A 227 -30.16 -0.68 -49.00
CA TRP A 227 -31.29 -0.66 -49.94
C TRP A 227 -31.36 0.61 -50.80
N LYS A 228 -31.00 1.78 -50.25
CA LYS A 228 -30.99 3.04 -50.99
C LYS A 228 -29.96 3.07 -52.12
N THR A 229 -28.79 2.47 -51.92
CA THR A 229 -27.77 2.38 -53.00
C THR A 229 -28.14 1.27 -53.97
N THR A 230 -28.59 0.12 -53.47
CA THR A 230 -29.08 -1.00 -54.28
C THR A 230 -30.18 -0.57 -55.26
N ALA A 231 -31.14 0.24 -54.80
CA ALA A 231 -32.22 0.76 -55.64
C ALA A 231 -31.73 1.70 -56.76
N ARG A 232 -30.59 2.38 -56.56
CA ARG A 232 -30.01 3.29 -57.55
C ARG A 232 -29.07 2.60 -58.54
N THR A 233 -28.35 1.56 -58.11
CA THR A 233 -27.34 0.85 -58.91
C THR A 233 -27.85 -0.44 -59.53
N GLY A 234 -29.06 -0.90 -59.21
CA GLY A 234 -29.68 -2.13 -59.72
C GLY A 234 -28.98 -3.42 -59.27
N SER A 235 -27.99 -3.33 -58.39
CA SER A 235 -27.15 -4.42 -57.89
C SER A 235 -27.12 -4.37 -56.36
N PRO A 236 -27.25 -5.51 -55.64
CA PRO A 236 -27.19 -5.51 -54.18
C PRO A 236 -25.86 -5.00 -53.66
N LYS A 237 -25.92 -3.95 -52.86
CA LYS A 237 -24.75 -3.31 -52.24
C LYS A 237 -24.78 -3.51 -50.73
N VAL A 238 -23.64 -3.86 -50.13
CA VAL A 238 -23.50 -4.14 -48.69
C VAL A 238 -22.70 -3.01 -48.03
N ILE A 239 -23.17 -2.58 -46.86
CA ILE A 239 -22.44 -1.63 -46.01
C ILE A 239 -21.20 -2.33 -45.47
N GLU A 240 -20.04 -1.77 -45.79
CA GLU A 240 -18.78 -2.17 -45.19
C GLU A 240 -18.54 -1.30 -43.97
N TYR A 241 -18.27 -1.95 -42.84
CA TYR A 241 -17.95 -1.27 -41.61
C TYR A 241 -16.45 -1.39 -41.35
N GLU A 242 -15.81 -0.28 -40.98
CA GLU A 242 -14.46 -0.28 -40.46
C GLU A 242 -14.50 -1.13 -39.19
N SER A 243 -13.73 -2.22 -39.14
CA SER A 243 -13.51 -2.94 -37.89
C SER A 243 -13.01 -1.90 -36.90
N ALA A 244 -13.74 -1.72 -35.80
CA ALA A 244 -13.32 -0.83 -34.72
C ALA A 244 -11.91 -1.25 -34.33
N GLY A 245 -10.91 -0.46 -34.77
CA GLY A 245 -9.52 -0.71 -34.45
C GLY A 245 -9.43 -0.91 -32.96
N ILE A 246 -8.77 -1.99 -32.54
CA ILE A 246 -8.63 -2.35 -31.14
C ILE A 246 -8.22 -1.09 -30.37
N ASN A 247 -9.11 -0.61 -29.49
CA ASN A 247 -8.86 0.55 -28.64
C ASN A 247 -7.96 0.07 -27.50
N SER A 248 -6.70 -0.23 -27.82
CA SER A 248 -5.66 -0.60 -26.85
C SER A 248 -4.64 0.52 -26.69
N ALA A 249 -4.10 0.60 -25.49
CA ALA A 249 -3.02 1.51 -25.16
C ALA A 249 -1.98 0.78 -24.32
N VAL A 250 -0.74 1.25 -24.40
CA VAL A 250 0.34 0.81 -23.52
C VAL A 250 0.69 1.93 -22.56
N VAL A 251 0.70 1.62 -21.27
CA VAL A 251 1.31 2.47 -20.25
C VAL A 251 2.67 1.86 -19.94
N ALA A 252 3.72 2.50 -20.41
CA ALA A 252 5.10 2.07 -20.23
C ALA A 252 5.72 2.89 -19.09
N LEU A 253 6.10 2.25 -17.99
CA LEU A 253 6.76 2.90 -16.86
C LEU A 253 8.25 2.58 -16.86
N ASP A 254 9.08 3.62 -16.92
CA ASP A 254 10.53 3.51 -16.89
C ASP A 254 11.07 3.26 -15.47
N VAL A 255 11.59 2.06 -15.26
CA VAL A 255 12.25 1.61 -14.03
C VAL A 255 13.74 1.28 -14.25
N SER A 256 14.36 1.97 -15.21
CA SER A 256 15.81 1.95 -15.40
C SER A 256 16.56 2.39 -14.15
N LYS A 257 17.76 1.85 -13.95
CA LYS A 257 18.66 2.31 -12.88
C LYS A 257 18.85 3.82 -12.96
N GLY A 258 18.71 4.48 -11.82
CA GLY A 258 18.74 5.95 -11.73
C GLY A 258 17.38 6.63 -11.89
N SER A 259 16.30 5.93 -12.28
CA SER A 259 14.99 6.58 -12.43
C SER A 259 14.32 6.97 -11.10
N ASP A 260 14.85 6.47 -9.99
CA ASP A 260 14.45 6.71 -8.60
C ASP A 260 15.30 7.83 -7.97
N PHE A 261 15.12 9.07 -8.43
CA PHE A 261 15.78 10.25 -7.89
C PHE A 261 15.10 10.77 -6.62
N GLY A 262 15.93 11.23 -5.69
CA GLY A 262 15.54 11.87 -4.44
C GLY A 262 15.86 11.05 -3.20
N ALA A 263 16.27 11.73 -2.13
CA ALA A 263 16.60 11.12 -0.85
C ALA A 263 15.41 11.11 0.15
N GLY A 264 14.28 11.72 -0.24
CA GLY A 264 13.09 11.84 0.57
C GLY A 264 12.23 10.57 0.63
N ILE A 265 11.10 10.68 1.34
CA ILE A 265 10.09 9.61 1.43
C ILE A 265 9.48 9.34 0.04
N VAL A 266 9.25 10.39 -0.75
CA VAL A 266 8.71 10.32 -2.10
C VAL A 266 9.82 10.61 -3.09
N THR A 267 9.98 9.74 -4.08
CA THR A 267 10.98 9.86 -5.15
C THR A 267 10.34 10.14 -6.51
N SER A 268 11.15 10.42 -7.53
CA SER A 268 10.66 10.56 -8.90
C SER A 268 9.97 9.30 -9.42
N LEU A 269 10.46 8.10 -9.04
CA LEU A 269 9.81 6.85 -9.42
C LEU A 269 8.44 6.69 -8.73
N ASP A 270 8.30 7.17 -7.49
CA ASP A 270 7.00 7.17 -6.81
C ASP A 270 5.97 8.05 -7.52
N VAL A 271 6.40 9.21 -8.01
CA VAL A 271 5.55 10.09 -8.82
C VAL A 271 5.25 9.50 -10.20
N ALA A 272 6.24 8.86 -10.83
CA ALA A 272 6.05 8.16 -12.10
C ALA A 272 5.06 6.99 -11.97
N ALA A 273 5.15 6.20 -10.90
CA ALA A 273 4.18 5.14 -10.58
C ALA A 273 2.78 5.71 -10.29
N GLY A 274 2.69 6.86 -9.63
CA GLY A 274 1.43 7.57 -9.43
C GLY A 274 0.80 8.07 -10.73
N ALA A 275 1.60 8.60 -11.66
CA ALA A 275 1.16 8.95 -13.00
C ALA A 275 0.67 7.73 -13.78
N ALA A 276 1.39 6.61 -13.69
CA ALA A 276 1.01 5.35 -14.32
C ALA A 276 -0.33 4.85 -13.78
N ALA A 277 -0.50 4.81 -12.46
CA ALA A 277 -1.74 4.41 -11.79
C ALA A 277 -2.95 5.25 -12.25
N TYR A 278 -2.76 6.57 -12.37
CA TYR A 278 -3.80 7.46 -12.89
C TYR A 278 -4.15 7.13 -14.35
N MET A 279 -3.15 6.89 -15.20
CA MET A 279 -3.38 6.54 -16.61
C MET A 279 -4.07 5.18 -16.76
N LEU A 280 -3.70 4.19 -15.94
CA LEU A 280 -4.40 2.90 -15.90
C LEU A 280 -5.89 3.08 -15.57
N ASP A 281 -6.23 3.78 -14.47
CA ASP A 281 -7.62 3.99 -14.09
C ASP A 281 -8.40 4.78 -15.14
N ARG A 282 -7.80 5.83 -15.72
CA ARG A 282 -8.45 6.65 -16.74
C ARG A 282 -8.73 5.88 -18.02
N LEU A 283 -7.74 5.20 -18.57
CA LEU A 283 -7.89 4.44 -19.82
C LEU A 283 -8.89 3.27 -19.64
N LEU A 284 -8.78 2.53 -18.54
CA LEU A 284 -9.73 1.44 -18.23
C LEU A 284 -11.14 1.96 -18.01
N SER A 285 -11.32 3.09 -17.31
CA SER A 285 -12.63 3.72 -17.11
C SER A 285 -13.25 4.20 -18.43
N SER A 286 -12.43 4.48 -19.43
CA SER A 286 -12.83 4.84 -20.78
C SER A 286 -13.06 3.63 -21.70
N GLY A 287 -12.96 2.39 -21.19
CA GLY A 287 -13.16 1.17 -21.97
C GLY A 287 -12.00 0.80 -22.90
N ILE A 288 -10.82 1.40 -22.70
CA ILE A 288 -9.58 0.99 -23.39
C ILE A 288 -8.96 -0.20 -22.66
N ARG A 289 -8.50 -1.19 -23.44
CA ARG A 289 -7.63 -2.25 -22.91
C ARG A 289 -6.23 -1.71 -22.76
N VAL A 290 -5.64 -1.87 -21.58
CA VAL A 290 -4.34 -1.29 -21.28
C VAL A 290 -3.34 -2.39 -21.02
N LYS A 291 -2.19 -2.33 -21.69
CA LYS A 291 -1.03 -3.11 -21.27
C LYS A 291 -0.14 -2.23 -20.40
N LEU A 292 0.14 -2.67 -19.18
CA LEU A 292 1.20 -2.09 -18.35
C LEU A 292 2.50 -2.80 -18.69
N THR A 293 3.51 -2.05 -19.15
CA THR A 293 4.84 -2.58 -19.44
C THR A 293 5.87 -1.86 -18.58
N MET A 294 6.74 -2.62 -17.94
CA MET A 294 7.85 -2.11 -17.14
C MET A 294 9.10 -2.90 -17.47
N GLN A 295 10.27 -2.28 -17.39
CA GLN A 295 11.49 -3.08 -17.43
C GLN A 295 11.65 -3.90 -16.14
N SER A 296 12.36 -5.01 -16.26
CA SER A 296 12.89 -5.82 -15.16
C SER A 296 14.37 -6.04 -15.47
N GLU A 297 15.18 -6.52 -14.50
CA GLU A 297 16.66 -6.50 -14.55
C GLU A 297 17.29 -6.54 -15.95
N ASN A 298 16.94 -7.55 -16.77
CA ASN A 298 17.28 -7.65 -18.20
C ASN A 298 16.10 -8.11 -19.08
N SER A 299 14.85 -7.86 -18.68
CA SER A 299 13.65 -8.29 -19.41
C SER A 299 12.53 -7.26 -19.29
N PHE A 300 11.36 -7.54 -19.87
CA PHE A 300 10.16 -6.71 -19.69
C PHE A 300 9.10 -7.50 -18.95
N ASN A 301 8.42 -6.84 -18.00
CA ASN A 301 7.25 -7.36 -17.33
C ASN A 301 6.00 -6.70 -17.94
N GLU A 302 5.06 -7.53 -18.37
CA GLU A 302 3.84 -7.10 -19.05
C GLU A 302 2.61 -7.61 -18.34
N ILE A 303 1.64 -6.72 -18.13
CA ILE A 303 0.35 -7.06 -17.54
C ILE A 303 -0.74 -6.50 -18.42
N GLU A 304 -1.54 -7.38 -19.01
CA GLU A 304 -2.70 -6.98 -19.79
C GLU A 304 -3.90 -6.74 -18.87
N LEU A 305 -4.44 -5.54 -18.94
CA LEU A 305 -5.57 -5.07 -18.15
C LEU A 305 -6.74 -4.82 -19.10
N THR A 306 -7.71 -5.72 -19.07
CA THR A 306 -8.85 -5.69 -19.99
C THR A 306 -10.05 -4.94 -19.41
N SER A 307 -10.12 -4.82 -18.09
CA SER A 307 -11.27 -4.21 -17.40
C SER A 307 -10.86 -3.53 -16.10
N ARG A 308 -11.74 -2.69 -15.56
CA ARG A 308 -11.52 -2.03 -14.26
C ARG A 308 -11.36 -3.02 -13.10
N GLN A 309 -11.89 -4.24 -13.21
CA GLN A 309 -11.69 -5.28 -12.19
C GLN A 309 -10.25 -5.78 -12.14
N SER A 310 -9.51 -5.72 -13.25
CA SER A 310 -8.11 -6.13 -13.32
C SER A 310 -7.12 -5.09 -12.79
N ILE A 311 -7.58 -3.86 -12.48
CA ILE A 311 -6.70 -2.74 -12.09
C ILE A 311 -5.81 -3.07 -10.89
N ASN A 312 -6.30 -3.91 -9.97
CA ASN A 312 -5.55 -4.35 -8.80
C ASN A 312 -4.22 -5.01 -9.17
N ALA A 313 -4.17 -5.82 -10.24
CA ALA A 313 -2.94 -6.45 -10.71
C ALA A 313 -1.93 -5.40 -11.19
N GLY A 314 -2.40 -4.37 -11.89
CA GLY A 314 -1.57 -3.22 -12.30
C GLY A 314 -1.06 -2.43 -11.09
N MET A 315 -1.94 -2.15 -10.11
CA MET A 315 -1.56 -1.42 -8.88
C MET A 315 -0.57 -2.20 -8.01
N GLU A 316 -0.69 -3.53 -7.93
CA GLU A 316 0.27 -4.42 -7.26
C GLU A 316 1.63 -4.37 -7.94
N ALA A 317 1.67 -4.45 -9.27
CA ALA A 317 2.92 -4.35 -10.03
C ALA A 317 3.58 -2.97 -9.89
N LEU A 318 2.78 -1.89 -9.90
CA LEU A 318 3.27 -0.54 -9.66
C LEU A 318 3.74 -0.32 -8.21
N ALA A 319 3.15 -1.00 -7.23
CA ALA A 319 3.67 -1.00 -5.85
C ALA A 319 5.03 -1.69 -5.78
N ASP A 320 5.23 -2.76 -6.54
CA ASP A 320 6.48 -3.53 -6.57
C ASP A 320 7.61 -2.95 -7.41
N ALA A 321 7.30 -1.98 -8.27
CA ALA A 321 8.24 -1.39 -9.20
C ALA A 321 9.45 -0.75 -8.48
N LYS A 322 10.66 -1.16 -8.87
CA LYS A 322 11.96 -0.67 -8.35
C LYS A 322 12.87 -0.29 -9.50
N ALA A 323 13.68 0.76 -9.35
CA ALA A 323 14.64 1.20 -10.35
C ALA A 323 15.90 0.30 -10.42
N ASN A 324 15.72 -0.94 -10.88
CA ASN A 324 16.79 -1.94 -10.93
C ASN A 324 17.11 -2.45 -12.34
N SER A 325 16.39 -2.01 -13.38
CA SER A 325 16.62 -2.49 -14.74
C SER A 325 17.88 -1.88 -15.35
N ASN A 326 18.64 -2.70 -16.09
CA ASN A 326 19.75 -2.24 -16.91
C ASN A 326 19.28 -1.69 -18.27
N LEU A 327 18.02 -1.93 -18.64
CA LEU A 327 17.44 -1.50 -19.90
C LEU A 327 17.05 -0.03 -19.83
N GLU A 328 17.30 0.71 -20.91
CA GLU A 328 16.98 2.13 -20.99
C GLU A 328 15.51 2.39 -21.37
N ALA A 329 15.01 3.60 -21.14
CA ALA A 329 13.67 4.02 -21.54
C ALA A 329 13.44 3.91 -23.07
N SER A 330 14.49 4.09 -23.88
CA SER A 330 14.42 3.91 -25.33
C SER A 330 14.12 2.46 -25.71
N GLU A 331 14.72 1.49 -25.00
CA GLU A 331 14.51 0.07 -25.27
C GLU A 331 13.10 -0.36 -24.86
N LEU A 332 12.60 0.16 -23.74
CA LEU A 332 11.20 0.02 -23.33
C LEU A 332 10.25 0.54 -24.42
N LEU A 333 10.49 1.75 -24.94
CA LEU A 333 9.66 2.30 -26.00
C LEU A 333 9.70 1.45 -27.27
N MET A 334 10.90 0.98 -27.66
CA MET A 334 11.07 0.12 -28.83
C MET A 334 10.34 -1.22 -28.68
N HIS A 335 10.31 -1.78 -27.48
CA HIS A 335 9.55 -3.00 -27.15
C HIS A 335 8.04 -2.80 -27.27
N CYS A 336 7.53 -1.61 -26.94
CA CYS A 336 6.10 -1.29 -27.01
C CYS A 336 5.59 -0.91 -28.42
N LEU A 337 6.44 -0.85 -29.44
CA LEU A 337 6.06 -0.37 -30.80
C LEU A 337 5.01 -1.23 -31.52
N THR A 338 4.77 -2.46 -31.07
CA THR A 338 3.81 -3.36 -31.71
C THR A 338 2.35 -3.05 -31.38
N GLU A 339 2.10 -2.10 -30.48
CA GLU A 339 0.79 -1.88 -29.86
C GLU A 339 0.23 -0.48 -30.17
N GLY A 340 -1.00 -0.20 -29.69
CA GLY A 340 -1.76 1.00 -30.01
C GLY A 340 -1.15 2.31 -29.49
N GLY A 341 -1.96 3.16 -28.83
CA GLY A 341 -1.44 4.42 -28.28
C GLY A 341 -0.46 4.17 -27.14
N ILE A 342 0.75 4.74 -27.18
CA ILE A 342 1.78 4.52 -26.16
C ILE A 342 1.90 5.76 -25.25
N VAL A 343 1.81 5.54 -23.95
CA VAL A 343 2.09 6.53 -22.90
C VAL A 343 3.33 6.06 -22.14
N LEU A 344 4.47 6.69 -22.44
CA LEU A 344 5.73 6.42 -21.76
C LEU A 344 5.92 7.39 -20.60
N ILE A 345 6.22 6.89 -19.42
CA ILE A 345 6.46 7.69 -18.21
C ILE A 345 7.91 7.47 -17.80
N THR A 346 8.71 8.52 -17.77
CA THR A 346 10.15 8.46 -17.45
C THR A 346 10.62 9.69 -16.70
N SER A 347 11.66 9.53 -15.90
CA SER A 347 12.42 10.61 -15.26
C SER A 347 13.80 10.84 -15.90
N GLN A 348 14.16 10.04 -16.92
CA GLN A 348 15.48 10.05 -17.56
C GLN A 348 15.37 10.34 -19.07
N PRO A 349 15.22 11.61 -19.47
CA PRO A 349 15.24 11.96 -20.87
C PRO A 349 16.68 11.85 -21.40
N ASN A 350 16.89 11.08 -22.47
CA ASN A 350 18.18 10.96 -23.15
C ASN A 350 18.02 11.06 -24.68
N ASP A 351 19.12 11.29 -25.40
CA ASP A 351 19.10 11.46 -26.85
C ASP A 351 18.60 10.20 -27.59
N LYS A 352 18.92 9.02 -27.05
CA LYS A 352 18.44 7.73 -27.55
C LYS A 352 16.92 7.63 -27.50
N LEU A 353 16.30 8.10 -26.41
CA LEU A 353 14.85 8.13 -26.25
C LEU A 353 14.22 9.10 -27.25
N ILE A 354 14.80 10.28 -27.45
CA ILE A 354 14.31 11.23 -28.46
C ILE A 354 14.34 10.59 -29.86
N ALA A 355 15.42 9.89 -30.20
CA ALA A 355 15.53 9.15 -31.46
C ALA A 355 14.48 8.03 -31.57
N ALA A 356 14.24 7.27 -30.48
CA ALA A 356 13.24 6.22 -30.43
C ALA A 356 11.81 6.77 -30.60
N VAL A 357 11.49 7.91 -29.96
CA VAL A 357 10.19 8.60 -30.12
C VAL A 357 9.99 9.06 -31.57
N ARG A 358 11.01 9.66 -32.19
CA ARG A 358 10.95 10.05 -33.60
C ARG A 358 10.68 8.85 -34.51
N ARG A 359 11.35 7.72 -34.25
CA ARG A 359 11.14 6.47 -34.99
C ARG A 359 9.70 5.97 -34.83
N ALA A 360 9.18 5.95 -33.61
CA ALA A 360 7.80 5.52 -33.33
C ALA A 360 6.76 6.38 -34.05
N ILE A 361 6.93 7.70 -34.02
CA ILE A 361 6.05 8.66 -34.72
C ILE A 361 6.14 8.45 -36.25
N THR A 362 7.34 8.23 -36.78
CA THR A 362 7.54 7.95 -38.22
C THR A 362 6.87 6.65 -38.66
N SER A 363 6.77 5.67 -37.77
CA SER A 363 6.02 4.41 -37.98
C SER A 363 4.49 4.57 -37.86
N GLY A 364 3.99 5.79 -37.63
CA GLY A 364 2.55 6.07 -37.56
C GLY A 364 1.91 5.80 -36.20
N LEU A 365 2.72 5.59 -35.15
CA LEU A 365 2.23 5.39 -33.78
C LEU A 365 2.08 6.73 -33.06
N THR A 366 1.06 6.81 -32.20
CA THR A 366 0.94 7.91 -31.25
C THR A 366 1.75 7.58 -30.01
N VAL A 367 2.81 8.36 -29.75
CA VAL A 367 3.59 8.27 -28.52
C VAL A 367 3.45 9.55 -27.72
N GLN A 368 3.15 9.41 -26.43
CA GLN A 368 3.13 10.52 -25.48
C GLN A 368 4.09 10.22 -24.35
N VAL A 369 5.02 11.15 -24.13
CA VAL A 369 6.02 11.03 -23.06
C VAL A 369 5.61 11.94 -21.91
N VAL A 370 5.40 11.34 -20.75
CA VAL A 370 5.21 12.03 -19.48
C VAL A 370 6.56 12.07 -18.79
N LEU A 371 7.14 13.27 -18.73
CA LEU A 371 8.41 13.50 -18.07
C LEU A 371 8.17 13.86 -16.61
N VAL A 372 8.74 13.07 -15.69
CA VAL A 372 8.83 13.42 -14.28
C VAL A 372 10.17 14.12 -14.06
N ASP A 373 10.14 15.43 -13.77
CA ASP A 373 11.37 16.20 -13.59
C ASP A 373 12.11 15.78 -12.31
N PRO A 374 13.30 15.15 -12.41
CA PRO A 374 14.04 14.68 -11.24
C PRO A 374 14.53 15.82 -10.34
N ARG A 375 14.67 17.05 -10.88
CA ARG A 375 15.15 18.22 -10.12
C ARG A 375 14.19 18.65 -9.01
N GLN A 376 12.94 18.19 -9.04
CA GLN A 376 11.97 18.46 -7.98
C GLN A 376 12.21 17.63 -6.71
N PHE A 377 13.10 16.63 -6.77
CA PHE A 377 13.33 15.66 -5.70
C PHE A 377 14.74 15.73 -5.08
N GLY A 378 15.58 16.67 -5.52
CA GLY A 378 16.95 16.87 -5.03
C GLY A 378 17.63 18.09 -5.64
#